data_AF-A0A3R9T3V0-F1
#
_entry.id   AF-A0A3R9T3V0-F1
#
_cell.length_a   1.000
_cell.length_b   1.000
_cell.length_c   1.000
_cell.angle_alpha   90.00
_cell.angle_beta   90.00
_cell.angle_gamma   90.00
#
_symmetry.space_group_name_H-M   'P 1'
#
loop_
_entity.id
_entity.type
_entity.pdbx_description
1 polymer ?
#
loop_
_entity_poly.entity_id
_entity_poly.type
_entity_poly.pdbx_seq_one_letter_code
_entity_poly.pdbx_strand_id
1 'polypeptide(L)' 'MVHHSDEASSPDHLQRKLSNRHLQLIAIGGAIGTGLFMGSGKTISLAGPSILVIYMLIGGMFFFLMRA' A
#
# COMPACT_ATOMS: atom_id res chain seq x y z
N MET A 1 -50.71 -2.53 2.25
CA MET A 1 -49.95 -1.42 2.87
C MET A 1 -48.51 -1.90 3.03
N VAL A 2 -47.46 -1.32 2.45
CA VAL A 2 -47.22 -0.15 1.59
C VAL A 2 -45.88 -0.45 0.88
N HIS A 3 -45.73 0.02 -0.36
CA HIS A 3 -44.48 0.12 -1.13
C HIS A 3 -43.30 0.66 -0.31
N HIS A 4 -42.09 0.17 -0.54
CA HIS A 4 -40.92 1.05 -0.68
C HIS A 4 -40.08 0.56 -1.86
N SER A 5 -40.22 1.31 -2.94
CA SER A 5 -39.35 1.35 -4.10
C SER A 5 -38.09 2.10 -3.68
N ASP A 6 -36.95 1.43 -3.65
CA ASP A 6 -35.66 2.12 -3.78
C ASP A 6 -35.02 1.62 -5.07
N GLU A 7 -35.49 2.24 -6.15
CA GLU A 7 -34.78 2.28 -7.43
C GLU A 7 -33.64 3.28 -7.26
N ALA A 8 -32.40 2.79 -7.13
CA ALA A 8 -31.23 3.61 -7.30
C ALA A 8 -30.10 2.83 -7.97
N SER A 9 -29.89 3.19 -9.23
CA SER A 9 -28.72 2.93 -10.06
C SER A 9 -28.53 1.48 -10.52
N SER A 10 -29.06 1.19 -11.71
CA SER A 10 -28.40 0.28 -12.64
C SER A 10 -26.93 0.69 -12.78
N PRO A 11 -25.96 -0.11 -12.31
CA PRO A 11 -24.61 0.06 -12.78
C PRO A 11 -24.61 -0.51 -14.19
N ASP A 12 -24.59 0.43 -15.12
CA ASP A 12 -24.25 0.23 -16.50
C ASP A 12 -23.12 -0.81 -16.65
N HIS A 13 -23.23 -1.59 -17.71
CA HIS A 13 -22.63 -2.88 -17.99
C HIS A 13 -21.10 -2.96 -17.78
N LEU A 14 -20.60 -2.88 -16.54
CA LEU A 14 -19.20 -3.08 -16.25
C LEU A 14 -18.92 -4.57 -16.33
N GLN A 15 -18.25 -5.00 -17.39
CA GLN A 15 -17.74 -6.37 -17.49
C GLN A 15 -16.88 -6.60 -16.24
N ARG A 16 -17.41 -7.34 -15.26
CA ARG A 16 -16.73 -7.76 -14.02
C ARG A 16 -15.58 -8.72 -14.39
N LYS A 17 -14.55 -8.19 -15.05
CA LYS A 17 -13.34 -8.91 -15.42
C LYS A 17 -12.35 -9.00 -14.26
N LEU A 18 -12.50 -8.13 -13.26
CA LEU A 18 -11.69 -8.16 -12.04
C LEU A 18 -12.32 -9.09 -11.02
N SER A 19 -11.70 -10.27 -10.88
CA SER A 19 -11.99 -11.19 -9.79
C SER A 19 -11.76 -10.51 -8.43
N ASN A 20 -12.46 -10.96 -7.39
CA ASN A 20 -12.28 -10.48 -6.01
C ASN A 20 -10.81 -10.45 -5.56
N ARG A 21 -9.99 -11.40 -6.04
CA ARG A 21 -8.54 -11.42 -5.77
C ARG A 21 -7.80 -10.23 -6.37
N HIS A 22 -8.12 -9.83 -7.60
CA HIS A 22 -7.51 -8.64 -8.23
C HIS A 22 -7.88 -7.37 -7.46
N LEU A 23 -9.15 -7.22 -7.08
CA LEU A 23 -9.59 -6.06 -6.29
C LEU A 23 -8.90 -6.02 -4.92
N GLN A 24 -8.71 -7.18 -4.28
CA GLN A 24 -7.99 -7.28 -3.02
C GLN A 24 -6.51 -6.90 -3.18
N LEU A 25 -5.84 -7.35 -4.25
CA LEU A 25 -4.45 -6.96 -4.51
C LEU A 25 -4.33 -5.46 -4.81
N ILE A 26 -5.29 -4.87 -5.50
CA ILE A 26 -5.35 -3.41 -5.72
C ILE A 26 -5.51 -2.69 -4.38
N ALA A 27 -6.41 -3.15 -3.51
CA ALA A 27 -6.64 -2.56 -2.19
C ALA A 27 -5.41 -2.68 -1.28
N ILE A 28 -4.79 -3.87 -1.21
CA ILE A 28 -3.56 -4.10 -0.45
C ILE A 28 -2.41 -3.26 -1.01
N GLY A 29 -2.25 -3.23 -2.33
CA GLY A 29 -1.24 -2.42 -3.00
C GLY A 29 -1.41 -0.93 -2.72
N GLY A 30 -2.64 -0.41 -2.75
CA GLY A 30 -2.95 0.97 -2.41
C GLY A 30 -2.69 1.31 -0.95
N ALA A 31 -3.09 0.44 -0.02
CA ALA A 31 -2.88 0.64 1.42
C ALA A 31 -1.40 0.57 1.81
N ILE A 32 -0.66 -0.42 1.31
CA ILE A 32 0.79 -0.55 1.54
C ILE A 32 1.53 0.61 0.86
N GLY A 33 1.19 0.92 -0.39
CA GLY A 33 1.85 1.96 -1.17
C GLY A 33 1.73 3.34 -0.52
N THR A 34 0.52 3.73 -0.12
CA THR A 34 0.30 5.01 0.58
C THR A 34 1.00 5.03 1.94
N GLY A 35 0.90 3.96 2.73
CA GLY A 35 1.54 3.88 4.05
C GLY A 35 3.06 3.96 3.98
N LEU A 36 3.69 3.14 3.13
CA LEU A 36 5.14 3.14 2.96
C LEU A 36 5.64 4.44 2.33
N PHE A 37 4.96 4.98 1.32
CA PHE A 37 5.48 6.13 0.60
C PHE A 37 5.21 7.46 1.32
N MET A 38 3.98 7.68 1.83
CA MET A 38 3.67 8.89 2.61
C MET A 38 4.36 8.87 3.97
N GLY A 39 4.38 7.72 4.65
CA GLY A 39 5.02 7.57 5.96
C GLY A 39 6.54 7.64 5.87
N SER A 40 7.15 6.81 5.02
CA SER A 40 8.61 6.77 4.90
C SER A 40 9.13 8.01 4.18
N GLY A 41 8.45 8.51 3.14
CA GLY A 41 8.89 9.69 2.40
C GLY A 41 9.09 10.93 3.29
N LYS A 42 8.14 11.20 4.19
CA LYS A 42 8.28 12.28 5.18
C LYS A 42 9.47 12.05 6.12
N THR A 43 9.62 10.83 6.61
CA THR A 43 10.69 10.45 7.54
C THR A 43 12.08 10.51 6.88
N ILE A 44 12.18 10.05 5.63
CA ILE A 44 13.40 10.09 4.81
C ILE A 44 13.77 11.54 4.51
N SER A 45 12.78 12.37 4.13
CA SER A 45 13.01 13.80 3.89
C SER A 45 13.51 14.51 5.14
N LEU A 46 12.99 14.16 6.33
CA LEU A 46 13.43 14.74 7.59
C LEU A 46 14.82 14.25 8.02
N ALA A 47 15.13 12.97 7.78
CA ALA A 47 16.44 12.39 8.08
C ALA A 47 17.57 12.98 7.21
N GLY A 48 17.24 13.42 5.98
CA GLY A 48 18.22 13.99 5.06
C GLY A 48 19.32 13.00 4.68
N PRO A 49 20.54 13.47 4.32
CA PRO A 49 21.63 12.59 3.86
C PRO A 49 22.05 11.51 4.87
N SER A 50 21.74 11.69 6.17
CA SER A 50 22.05 10.73 7.22
C SER A 50 21.36 9.37 7.04
N ILE A 51 20.25 9.32 6.27
CA ILE A 51 19.53 8.08 5.97
C ILE A 51 20.43 7.03 5.30
N LEU A 52 21.38 7.46 4.45
CA LEU A 52 22.33 6.56 3.78
C LEU A 52 23.27 5.89 4.79
N VAL A 53 23.72 6.64 5.79
CA VAL A 53 24.65 6.15 6.81
C VAL A 53 23.96 5.10 7.68
N ILE A 54 22.72 5.35 8.12
CA ILE A 54 21.98 4.38 8.94
C ILE A 54 21.64 3.11 8.15
N TYR A 55 21.28 3.21 6.87
CA TYR A 55 21.07 2.02 6.03
C TYR A 55 22.36 1.22 5.82
N MET A 56 23.51 1.89 5.68
CA MET A 56 24.82 1.23 5.60
C MET A 56 25.20 0.51 6.91
N LEU A 57 24.96 1.14 8.06
CA LEU A 57 25.26 0.53 9.36
C LEU A 57 24.35 -0.67 9.66
N ILE A 58 23.03 -0.52 9.47
CA ILE A 58 22.08 -1.61 9.69
C ILE A 58 22.33 -2.74 8.70
N GLY A 59 22.49 -2.40 7.42
CA GLY A 59 22.80 -3.37 6.37
C GLY A 59 24.12 -4.10 6.63
N GLY A 60 25.15 -3.38 7.08
CA GLY A 60 26.43 -3.96 7.49
C GLY A 60 26.26 -4.91 8.68
N MET A 61 25.52 -4.51 9.71
CA MET A 61 25.24 -5.38 10.85
C MET A 61 24.52 -6.66 10.43
N PHE A 62 23.47 -6.56 9.61
CA PHE A 62 22.78 -7.75 9.08
C PHE A 62 23.66 -8.60 8.17
N PHE A 63 24.53 -7.97 7.37
CA PHE A 63 25.51 -8.69 6.57
C PHE A 63 26.43 -9.52 7.47
N PHE A 64 26.96 -8.95 8.55
CA PHE A 64 27.77 -9.71 9.51
C PHE A 64 26.96 -10.79 10.22
N LEU A 65 25.69 -10.53 10.60
CA LEU A 65 24.83 -11.53 11.23
C LEU A 65 24.49 -12.71 10.31
N MET A 66 24.25 -12.47 9.02
CA MET A 66 23.96 -13.54 8.05
C MET A 66 25.23 -14.23 7.54
N ARG A 67 26.39 -13.58 7.67
CA ARG A 67 27.68 -14.12 7.27
C ARG A 67 28.36 -14.92 8.40
N ALA A 68 28.21 -14.49 9.64
CA ALA A 68 28.70 -15.20 10.83
C ALA A 68 27.93 -16.50 11.03
#